data_AF-A0A8J6T1B1-F1
#
_entry.id   AF-A0A8J6T1B1-F1
#
_cell.length_a   1.000
_cell.length_b   1.000
_cell.length_c   1.000
_cell.angle_alpha   90.00
_cell.angle_beta   90.00
_cell.angle_gamma   90.00
#
_symmetry.space_group_name_H-M   'P 1'
#
loop_
_entity.id
_entity.type
_entity.pdbx_description
1 polymer ?
#
loop_
_entity_poly.entity_id
_entity_poly.type
_entity_poly.pdbx_seq_one_letter_code
_entity_poly.pdbx_strand_id
1 'polypeptide(L)'
;GARAKERWNTYLTNLVIWGGAIFLSWAIGWQAFLLIQVPIFFLSAASGIWLFYVQHQFEESYYENEENWDYVLAALKGSSFYKLPKVLHWITGNIGFHHVHHLSPRVPNYYLEAVHKNSPLIQKANSITLLASLRSLRFRLWNEQDKSFIGFREIRHMPEMLKGKVK
;
A
#
# COMPACT_ATOMS: atom_id res chain seq x y z
N GLY A 1 -23.96 12.75 8.00
CA GLY A 1 -23.15 13.72 7.22
C GLY A 1 -22.16 14.43 8.12
N ALA A 2 -21.11 15.03 7.56
CA ALA A 2 -20.07 15.73 8.33
C ALA A 2 -20.63 16.92 9.14
N ARG A 3 -20.07 17.15 10.33
CA ARG A 3 -20.48 18.23 11.25
C ARG A 3 -20.10 19.60 10.66
N ALA A 4 -20.81 20.66 11.07
CA ALA A 4 -20.56 22.01 10.55
C ALA A 4 -19.09 22.46 10.71
N LYS A 5 -18.48 22.16 11.87
CA LYS A 5 -17.06 22.44 12.14
C LYS A 5 -16.11 21.71 11.20
N GLU A 6 -16.39 20.45 10.89
CA GLU A 6 -15.59 19.64 9.96
C GLU A 6 -15.65 20.23 8.55
N ARG A 7 -16.84 20.62 8.08
CA ARG A 7 -17.01 21.26 6.77
C ARG A 7 -16.24 22.58 6.68
N TRP A 8 -16.37 23.45 7.68
CA TRP A 8 -15.65 24.71 7.73
C TRP A 8 -14.13 24.52 7.78
N ASN A 9 -13.65 23.53 8.53
CA ASN A 9 -12.23 23.18 8.55
C ASN A 9 -11.73 22.78 7.16
N THR A 10 -12.49 21.97 6.42
CA THR A 10 -12.16 21.59 5.05
C THR A 10 -12.14 22.79 4.11
N TYR A 11 -13.14 23.68 4.18
CA TYR A 11 -13.18 24.88 3.34
C TYR A 11 -12.00 25.82 3.62
N LEU A 12 -11.69 26.07 4.89
CA LEU A 12 -10.54 26.90 5.27
C LEU A 12 -9.22 26.27 4.80
N THR A 13 -9.04 24.96 5.00
CA THR A 13 -7.85 24.24 4.55
C THR A 13 -7.68 24.35 3.03
N ASN A 14 -8.75 24.13 2.26
CA ASN A 14 -8.71 24.27 0.81
C ASN A 14 -8.38 25.70 0.39
N LEU A 15 -8.96 26.71 1.05
CA LEU A 15 -8.67 28.12 0.76
C LEU A 15 -7.21 28.45 1.03
N VAL A 16 -6.64 27.97 2.14
CA VAL A 16 -5.22 28.17 2.48
C VAL A 16 -4.32 27.49 1.45
N ILE A 17 -4.63 26.27 1.03
CA ILE A 17 -3.86 25.56 -0.01
C ILE A 17 -3.91 26.33 -1.34
N TRP A 18 -5.10 26.74 -1.79
CA TRP A 18 -5.26 27.53 -3.02
C TRP A 18 -4.55 28.87 -2.93
N GLY A 19 -4.73 29.60 -1.83
CA GLY A 19 -4.07 30.87 -1.60
C GLY A 19 -2.55 30.74 -1.61
N GLY A 20 -2.01 29.69 -0.96
CA GLY A 20 -0.58 29.37 -0.99
C GLY A 20 -0.08 29.03 -2.39
N ALA A 21 -0.80 28.20 -3.13
CA ALA A 21 -0.44 27.85 -4.50
C ALA A 21 -0.43 29.07 -5.44
N ILE A 22 -1.44 29.95 -5.33
CA ILE A 22 -1.53 31.20 -6.10
C ILE A 22 -0.38 32.14 -5.71
N PHE A 23 -0.15 32.33 -4.41
CA PHE A 23 0.92 33.18 -3.91
C PHE A 23 2.29 32.72 -4.39
N LEU A 24 2.60 31.42 -4.30
CA LEU A 24 3.85 30.85 -4.78
C LEU A 24 3.96 30.96 -6.31
N SER A 25 2.89 30.65 -7.04
CA SER A 25 2.87 30.80 -8.51
C SER A 25 3.12 32.25 -8.95
N TRP A 26 2.61 33.23 -8.19
CA TRP A 26 2.88 34.64 -8.43
C TRP A 26 4.32 35.02 -8.07
N ALA A 27 4.84 34.54 -6.93
CA ALA A 27 6.16 34.91 -6.41
C ALA A 27 7.34 34.36 -7.23
N ILE A 28 7.24 33.11 -7.71
CA ILE A 28 8.33 32.43 -8.44
C ILE A 28 8.01 32.16 -9.92
N GLY A 29 6.79 32.50 -10.36
CA GLY A 29 6.29 32.18 -11.70
C GLY A 29 5.59 30.82 -11.74
N TRP A 30 4.47 30.74 -12.44
CA TRP A 30 3.64 29.54 -12.48
C TRP A 30 4.35 28.36 -13.17
N GLN A 31 5.22 28.62 -14.16
CA GLN A 31 6.02 27.57 -14.79
C GLN A 31 7.00 26.93 -13.79
N ALA A 32 7.72 27.75 -13.02
CA ALA A 32 8.65 27.26 -12.01
C ALA A 32 7.92 26.50 -10.90
N PHE A 33 6.76 27.02 -10.46
CA PHE A 33 5.90 26.32 -9.51
C PHE A 33 5.51 24.93 -10.02
N LEU A 34 5.05 24.81 -11.26
CA LEU A 34 4.68 23.50 -11.84
C LEU A 34 5.89 22.57 -11.99
N LEU A 35 7.03 23.08 -12.44
CA LEU A 35 8.26 22.28 -12.56
C LEU A 35 8.77 21.73 -11.22
N ILE A 36 8.43 22.39 -10.11
CA ILE A 36 8.73 21.90 -8.76
C ILE A 36 7.64 20.94 -8.28
N GLN A 37 6.37 21.35 -8.35
CA GLN A 37 5.27 20.61 -7.75
C GLN A 37 4.97 19.31 -8.51
N VAL A 38 4.99 19.31 -9.84
CA VAL A 38 4.65 18.12 -10.63
C VAL A 38 5.57 16.94 -10.30
N PRO A 39 6.91 17.07 -10.28
CA PRO A 39 7.78 15.98 -9.85
C PRO A 39 7.56 15.54 -8.40
N ILE A 40 7.32 16.48 -7.48
CA ILE A 40 7.03 16.17 -6.07
C ILE A 40 5.77 15.31 -5.97
N PHE A 41 4.68 15.73 -6.62
CA PHE A 41 3.42 14.98 -6.64
C PHE A 41 3.58 13.63 -7.31
N PHE A 42 4.29 13.57 -8.44
CA PHE A 42 4.54 12.33 -9.16
C PHE A 42 5.30 11.31 -8.31
N LEU A 43 6.43 11.71 -7.72
CA LEU A 43 7.24 10.84 -6.87
C LEU A 43 6.49 10.41 -5.61
N SER A 44 5.72 11.32 -5.00
CA SER A 44 4.91 11.01 -3.83
C SER A 44 3.79 10.02 -4.17
N ALA A 45 3.08 10.23 -5.28
CA ALA A 45 2.02 9.33 -5.74
C ALA A 45 2.58 7.95 -6.11
N ALA A 46 3.68 7.90 -6.88
CA ALA A 46 4.35 6.66 -7.24
C ALA A 46 4.81 5.88 -6.00
N SER A 47 5.42 6.56 -5.02
CA SER A 47 5.86 5.96 -3.76
C SER A 47 4.68 5.45 -2.92
N GLY A 48 3.59 6.23 -2.85
CA GLY A 48 2.37 5.84 -2.15
C GLY A 48 1.76 4.58 -2.77
N ILE A 49 1.53 4.59 -4.08
CA ILE A 49 1.02 3.42 -4.83
C ILE A 49 1.92 2.22 -4.60
N TRP A 50 3.24 2.39 -4.66
CA TRP A 50 4.21 1.32 -4.45
C TRP A 50 4.08 0.69 -3.07
N LEU A 51 4.02 1.49 -2.00
CA LEU A 51 3.90 1.01 -0.62
C LEU A 51 2.67 0.14 -0.42
N PHE A 52 1.50 0.54 -0.95
CA PHE A 52 0.30 -0.28 -0.87
C PHE A 52 0.36 -1.49 -1.79
N TYR A 53 0.90 -1.34 -3.00
CA TYR A 53 1.00 -2.42 -3.97
C TYR A 53 1.80 -3.60 -3.43
N VAL A 54 3.03 -3.38 -2.96
CA VAL A 54 3.89 -4.48 -2.47
C VAL A 54 3.40 -5.11 -1.17
N GLN A 55 2.53 -4.40 -0.44
CA GLN A 55 1.91 -4.89 0.78
C GLN A 55 0.75 -5.85 0.51
N HIS A 56 0.12 -5.81 -0.66
CA HIS A 56 -1.01 -6.69 -1.03
C HIS A 56 -0.70 -7.61 -2.22
N GLN A 57 0.33 -7.28 -3.00
CA GLN A 57 0.75 -8.01 -4.19
C GLN A 57 2.15 -8.62 -3.99
N PHE A 58 2.18 -9.83 -3.45
CA PHE A 58 3.42 -10.56 -3.17
C PHE A 58 3.21 -12.08 -3.29
N GLU A 59 4.30 -12.82 -3.41
CA GLU A 59 4.33 -14.23 -3.85
C GLU A 59 3.45 -15.16 -3.00
N GLU A 60 3.37 -14.90 -1.69
CA GLU A 60 2.68 -15.74 -0.71
C GLU A 60 1.38 -15.11 -0.20
N SER A 61 0.75 -14.24 -1.00
CA SER A 61 -0.48 -13.56 -0.59
C SER A 61 -1.65 -14.53 -0.43
N TYR A 62 -2.47 -14.34 0.60
CA TYR A 62 -3.69 -15.11 0.81
C TYR A 62 -4.86 -14.47 0.06
N TYR A 63 -5.45 -15.23 -0.87
CA TYR A 63 -6.65 -14.84 -1.61
C TYR A 63 -7.63 -16.02 -1.64
N GLU A 64 -8.82 -15.80 -1.08
CA GLU A 64 -9.88 -16.80 -1.00
C GLU A 64 -11.24 -16.21 -1.36
N ASN A 65 -12.13 -17.08 -1.83
CA ASN A 65 -13.54 -16.76 -2.01
C ASN A 65 -14.23 -16.62 -0.63
N GLU A 66 -15.34 -15.90 -0.60
CA GLU A 66 -16.05 -15.54 0.63
C GLU A 66 -16.35 -16.75 1.55
N GLU A 67 -16.72 -17.90 0.96
CA GLU A 67 -17.00 -19.14 1.71
C GLU A 67 -15.79 -19.70 2.50
N ASN A 68 -14.57 -19.47 2.01
CA ASN A 68 -13.33 -19.98 2.60
C ASN A 68 -12.48 -18.87 3.25
N TRP A 69 -13.03 -17.67 3.37
CA TRP A 69 -12.30 -16.50 3.84
C TRP A 69 -12.24 -16.46 5.37
N ASP A 70 -11.03 -16.32 5.92
CA ASP A 70 -10.80 -16.13 7.35
C ASP A 70 -10.13 -14.77 7.60
N TYR A 71 -10.70 -13.99 8.53
CA TYR A 71 -10.24 -12.63 8.82
C TYR A 71 -8.78 -12.59 9.32
N VAL A 72 -8.40 -13.54 10.19
CA VAL A 72 -7.07 -13.55 10.79
C VAL A 72 -6.04 -13.99 9.76
N LEU A 73 -6.36 -14.99 8.93
CA LEU A 73 -5.53 -15.40 7.80
C LEU A 73 -5.41 -14.29 6.75
N ALA A 74 -6.50 -13.60 6.42
CA ALA A 74 -6.47 -12.46 5.52
C ALA A 74 -5.60 -11.33 6.07
N ALA A 75 -5.69 -11.02 7.36
CA ALA A 75 -4.86 -9.98 7.98
C ALA A 75 -3.37 -10.37 8.02
N LEU A 76 -3.04 -11.62 8.38
CA LEU A 76 -1.66 -12.08 8.58
C LEU A 76 -0.95 -12.53 7.30
N LYS A 77 -1.68 -13.10 6.34
CA LYS A 77 -1.13 -13.67 5.10
C LYS A 77 -1.61 -12.94 3.84
N GLY A 78 -2.69 -12.18 3.91
CA GLY A 78 -3.16 -11.34 2.79
C GLY A 78 -2.41 -10.02 2.69
N SER A 79 -1.61 -9.66 3.70
CA SER A 79 -0.72 -8.50 3.64
C SER A 79 0.70 -8.83 4.10
N SER A 80 1.69 -8.19 3.49
CA SER A 80 3.10 -8.42 3.80
C SER A 80 3.63 -7.47 4.87
N PHE A 81 4.60 -7.96 5.64
CA PHE A 81 5.47 -7.11 6.45
C PHE A 81 6.55 -6.51 5.55
N TYR A 82 6.43 -5.22 5.21
CA TYR A 82 7.45 -4.55 4.41
C TYR A 82 8.63 -4.13 5.30
N LYS A 83 9.70 -4.94 5.24
CA LYS A 83 10.91 -4.77 6.04
C LYS A 83 11.76 -3.63 5.48
N LEU A 84 11.44 -2.43 5.94
CA LEU A 84 12.13 -1.20 5.57
C LEU A 84 13.33 -0.93 6.50
N PRO A 85 14.37 -0.22 6.05
CA PRO A 85 15.38 0.34 6.95
C PRO A 85 14.74 1.37 7.89
N LYS A 86 15.34 1.57 9.08
CA LYS A 86 14.78 2.43 10.15
C LYS A 86 14.37 3.83 9.68
N VAL A 87 15.17 4.45 8.81
CA VAL A 87 14.88 5.78 8.25
C VAL A 87 13.57 5.76 7.46
N LEU A 88 13.35 4.73 6.65
CA LEU A 88 12.13 4.60 5.87
C LEU A 88 10.93 4.22 6.73
N HIS A 89 11.11 3.44 7.81
CA HIS A 89 10.04 3.24 8.81
C HIS A 89 9.60 4.56 9.43
N TRP A 90 10.55 5.46 9.76
CA TRP A 90 10.22 6.78 10.28
C TRP A 90 9.51 7.67 9.24
N ILE A 91 10.05 7.78 8.03
CA ILE A 91 9.47 8.60 6.93
C ILE A 91 8.05 8.14 6.61
N THR A 92 7.83 6.82 6.57
CA THR A 92 6.53 6.24 6.19
C THR A 92 5.57 6.07 7.37
N GLY A 93 5.94 6.52 8.57
CA GLY A 93 5.09 6.39 9.75
C GLY A 93 4.74 4.94 10.08
N ASN A 94 5.73 4.04 10.00
CA ASN A 94 5.59 2.60 10.27
C ASN A 94 4.60 1.84 9.38
N ILE A 95 4.28 2.36 8.18
CA ILE A 95 3.38 1.68 7.24
C ILE A 95 3.82 0.25 6.91
N GLY A 96 5.12 -0.06 7.01
CA GLY A 96 5.65 -1.39 6.77
C GLY A 96 5.01 -2.51 7.62
N PHE A 97 4.44 -2.19 8.77
CA PHE A 97 3.70 -3.11 9.64
C PHE A 97 2.20 -3.20 9.28
N HIS A 98 1.87 -3.15 7.99
CA HIS A 98 0.49 -3.04 7.51
C HIS A 98 -0.40 -4.21 7.94
N HIS A 99 0.18 -5.40 8.09
CA HIS A 99 -0.50 -6.59 8.61
C HIS A 99 -1.01 -6.43 10.04
N VAL A 100 -0.28 -5.68 10.88
CA VAL A 100 -0.74 -5.34 12.24
C VAL A 100 -1.94 -4.40 12.17
N HIS A 101 -1.89 -3.42 11.25
CA HIS A 101 -2.99 -2.48 11.05
C HIS A 101 -4.26 -3.19 10.54
N HIS A 102 -4.15 -4.14 9.60
CA HIS A 102 -5.30 -4.94 9.15
C HIS A 102 -5.91 -5.79 10.26
N LEU A 103 -5.07 -6.37 11.12
CA LEU A 103 -5.54 -7.18 12.24
C LEU A 103 -6.18 -6.33 13.33
N SER A 104 -5.67 -5.12 13.58
CA SER A 104 -6.21 -4.20 14.58
C SER A 104 -5.95 -2.74 14.18
N PRO A 105 -6.88 -2.11 13.45
CA PRO A 105 -6.75 -0.71 13.02
C PRO A 105 -6.71 0.29 14.17
N ARG A 106 -7.07 -0.14 15.39
CA ARG A 106 -7.05 0.66 16.61
C ARG A 106 -5.64 0.89 17.17
N VAL A 107 -4.67 0.06 16.77
CA VAL A 107 -3.28 0.25 17.18
C VAL A 107 -2.71 1.46 16.44
N PRO A 108 -2.25 2.50 17.15
CA PRO A 108 -1.69 3.66 16.49
C PRO A 108 -0.30 3.34 15.90
N ASN A 109 0.08 4.07 14.85
CA ASN A 109 1.28 3.78 14.05
C ASN A 109 2.58 3.64 14.86
N TYR A 110 2.73 4.40 15.95
CA TYR A 110 3.91 4.37 16.81
C TYR A 110 4.01 3.10 17.68
N TYR A 111 2.93 2.32 17.82
CA TYR A 111 2.94 1.03 18.54
C TYR A 111 2.99 -0.19 17.61
N LEU A 112 2.85 -0.05 16.29
CA LEU A 112 2.80 -1.19 15.37
C LEU A 112 4.06 -2.07 15.45
N GLU A 113 5.24 -1.46 15.52
CA GLU A 113 6.50 -2.19 15.68
C GLU A 113 6.56 -2.97 16.99
N ALA A 114 6.10 -2.37 18.09
CA ALA A 114 6.06 -3.02 19.40
C ALA A 114 5.10 -4.21 19.39
N VAL A 115 3.92 -4.07 18.78
CA VAL A 115 2.96 -5.17 18.64
C VAL A 115 3.54 -6.31 17.80
N HIS A 116 4.21 -5.99 16.69
CA HIS A 116 4.90 -6.99 15.87
C HIS A 116 5.96 -7.75 16.67
N LYS A 117 6.85 -7.02 17.38
CA LYS A 117 7.94 -7.62 18.15
C LYS A 117 7.50 -8.46 19.34
N ASN A 118 6.33 -8.18 19.92
CA ASN A 118 5.84 -8.86 21.11
C ASN A 118 4.82 -9.99 20.83
N SER A 119 4.50 -10.25 19.55
CA SER A 119 3.56 -11.32 19.18
C SER A 119 4.19 -12.33 18.22
N PRO A 120 4.48 -13.56 18.70
CA PRO A 120 5.01 -14.64 17.84
C PRO A 120 4.09 -14.98 16.67
N LEU A 121 2.78 -14.80 16.82
CA LEU A 121 1.81 -15.05 15.73
C LEU A 121 1.95 -14.01 14.62
N ILE A 122 2.09 -12.73 14.98
CA ILE A 122 2.19 -11.61 14.03
C ILE A 122 3.55 -11.61 13.30
N GLN A 123 4.60 -12.15 13.93
CA GLN A 123 5.92 -12.31 13.30
C GLN A 123 5.93 -13.34 12.18
N LYS A 124 4.93 -14.24 12.13
CA LYS A 124 4.77 -15.21 11.03
C LYS A 124 4.21 -14.61 9.75
N ALA A 125 3.89 -13.31 9.73
CA ALA A 125 3.46 -12.64 8.51
C ALA A 125 4.57 -12.66 7.45
N ASN A 126 4.15 -12.79 6.19
CA ASN A 126 5.08 -12.90 5.07
C ASN A 126 5.86 -11.60 4.90
N SER A 127 7.19 -11.67 4.97
CA SER A 127 8.04 -10.48 4.95
C SER A 127 8.61 -10.22 3.57
N ILE A 128 8.60 -8.97 3.14
CA ILE A 128 9.23 -8.56 1.89
C ILE A 128 10.24 -7.45 2.15
N THR A 129 11.39 -7.49 1.47
CA THR A 129 12.40 -6.42 1.53
C THR A 129 12.27 -5.49 0.33
N LEU A 130 12.89 -4.31 0.36
CA LEU A 130 12.91 -3.38 -0.79
C LEU A 130 13.30 -4.08 -2.10
N LEU A 131 14.39 -4.84 -2.08
CA LEU A 131 14.87 -5.51 -3.29
C LEU A 131 13.95 -6.67 -3.71
N ALA A 132 13.47 -7.47 -2.75
CA ALA A 132 12.53 -8.55 -3.04
C ALA A 132 11.20 -8.03 -3.60
N SER A 133 10.76 -6.84 -3.16
CA SER A 133 9.51 -6.22 -3.62
C SER A 133 9.51 -5.84 -5.10
N LEU A 134 10.68 -5.69 -5.73
CA LEU A 134 10.75 -5.51 -7.18
C LEU A 134 10.23 -6.74 -7.95
N ARG A 135 10.25 -7.94 -7.36
CA ARG A 135 9.64 -9.14 -7.96
C ARG A 135 8.13 -8.98 -8.11
N SER A 136 7.48 -8.21 -7.24
CA SER A 136 6.04 -7.95 -7.30
C SER A 136 5.58 -7.35 -8.62
N LEU A 137 6.45 -6.64 -9.35
CA LEU A 137 6.15 -6.11 -10.69
C LEU A 137 5.81 -7.19 -11.73
N ARG A 138 6.17 -8.44 -11.47
CA ARG A 138 5.86 -9.59 -12.32
C ARG A 138 4.48 -10.18 -12.04
N PHE A 139 3.92 -9.93 -10.86
CA PHE A 139 2.64 -10.47 -10.42
C PHE A 139 1.49 -9.65 -11.01
N ARG A 140 0.72 -10.23 -11.92
CA ARG A 140 -0.36 -9.54 -12.65
C ARG A 140 -1.72 -10.12 -12.36
N LEU A 141 -1.81 -11.43 -12.24
CA LEU A 141 -3.07 -12.17 -12.14
C LEU A 141 -2.93 -13.29 -11.12
N TRP A 142 -4.02 -13.64 -10.45
CA TRP A 142 -4.07 -14.66 -9.41
C TRP A 142 -4.56 -15.98 -10.00
N ASN A 143 -3.76 -17.03 -9.88
CA ASN A 143 -4.15 -18.38 -10.25
C ASN A 143 -4.80 -19.07 -9.04
N GLU A 144 -6.11 -19.34 -9.11
CA GLU A 144 -6.83 -19.95 -7.99
C GLU A 144 -6.46 -21.41 -7.73
N GLN A 145 -6.02 -22.13 -8.76
CA GLN A 145 -5.68 -23.55 -8.66
C GLN A 145 -4.37 -23.76 -7.91
N ASP A 146 -3.36 -22.96 -8.25
CA ASP A 146 -2.02 -23.06 -7.67
C ASP A 146 -1.81 -22.09 -6.49
N LYS A 147 -2.82 -21.26 -6.18
CA LYS A 147 -2.81 -20.23 -5.13
C LYS A 147 -1.54 -19.35 -5.20
N SER A 148 -1.27 -18.83 -6.40
CA SER A 148 -0.06 -18.07 -6.69
C SER A 148 -0.31 -16.96 -7.70
N PHE A 149 0.48 -15.89 -7.64
CA PHE A 149 0.48 -14.88 -8.68
C PHE A 149 1.28 -15.30 -9.91
N ILE A 150 0.69 -15.03 -11.07
CA ILE A 150 1.30 -15.27 -12.38
C ILE A 150 1.36 -13.97 -13.20
N GLY A 151 2.28 -13.93 -14.16
CA GLY A 151 2.44 -12.88 -15.15
C GLY A 151 1.79 -13.21 -16.49
N PHE A 152 1.66 -12.22 -17.36
CA PHE A 152 1.06 -12.40 -18.70
C PHE A 152 1.79 -13.42 -19.59
N ARG A 153 3.10 -13.60 -19.36
CA ARG A 153 3.88 -14.62 -20.08
C ARG A 153 3.44 -16.03 -19.70
N GLU A 154 3.23 -16.29 -18.41
CA GLU A 154 2.80 -17.61 -17.91
C GLU A 154 1.41 -17.96 -18.43
N ILE A 155 0.49 -17.00 -18.45
CA ILE A 155 -0.87 -17.19 -19.00
C ILE A 155 -0.86 -17.52 -20.48
N ARG A 156 0.03 -16.92 -21.27
CA ARG A 156 0.14 -17.20 -22.71
C ARG A 156 0.49 -18.67 -22.99
N HIS A 157 1.24 -19.30 -22.09
CA HIS A 157 1.63 -20.70 -22.18
C HIS A 157 0.71 -21.65 -21.39
N MET A 158 -0.32 -21.12 -20.73
CA MET A 158 -1.26 -21.90 -19.94
C MET A 158 -2.35 -22.52 -20.84
N PRO A 159 -2.71 -23.80 -20.66
CA PRO A 159 -3.82 -24.43 -21.37
C PRO A 159 -5.14 -23.64 -21.23
N GLU A 160 -5.92 -23.50 -22.30
CA GLU A 160 -7.17 -22.71 -22.31
C GLU A 160 -8.14 -23.10 -21.19
N MET A 161 -8.26 -24.40 -20.90
CA MET A 161 -9.10 -24.93 -19.83
C MET A 161 -8.75 -24.43 -18.42
N LEU A 162 -7.52 -23.96 -18.20
CA LEU A 162 -7.08 -23.41 -16.91
C LEU A 162 -7.23 -21.89 -16.82
N LYS A 163 -7.34 -21.19 -17.95
CA LYS A 163 -7.46 -19.72 -17.96
C LYS A 163 -8.74 -19.22 -17.29
N GLY A 164 -9.81 -20.02 -17.29
CA GLY A 164 -11.06 -19.69 -16.58
C GLY A 164 -10.93 -19.66 -15.06
N LYS A 165 -9.80 -20.11 -14.49
CA LYS A 165 -9.52 -20.09 -13.03
C LYS A 165 -8.51 -19.01 -12.63
N VAL A 166 -8.20 -18.09 -13.54
CA VAL A 166 -7.29 -16.97 -13.29
C VAL A 166 -8.13 -15.70 -13.08
N LYS A 167 -7.90 -14.99 -11.98
CA LYS A 167 -8.54 -13.72 -11.62
C LYS A 167 -7.61 -12.53 -11.80
#